data_AF-A0A4Y2PXW4-F1
#
_entry.id   AF-A0A4Y2PXW4-F1
#
_cell.length_a   1.000
_cell.length_b   1.000
_cell.length_c   1.000
_cell.angle_alpha   90.00
_cell.angle_beta   90.00
_cell.angle_gamma   90.00
#
_symmetry.space_group_name_H-M   'P 1'
#
loop_
_entity.id
_entity.type
_entity.pdbx_description
1 polymer ?
#
loop_
_entity_poly.entity_id
_entity_poly.type
_entity_poly.pdbx_seq_one_letter_code
_entity_poly.pdbx_strand_id
1 'polypeptide(L)'
;MIDYGSVVYGSARPSYLKRLDYVHHQALRLSLGAFRTSPIPSLYAEAFEPSLSSRRDKLSFSYYFRILSNDKHPLRGTLLNGNNNRLFNARPSCIPHFGLRMRNILPDTFHGVKVHTTDFCGHPPWMENSISYINPFGNFTKSDSINSVLISLFNQHRQFYQSYQPVFTDGSKSLNHVGCAFFTNGHIISYKLHSFTSVFSSEITAVYFALKYIDEHEIRKSILYTDSMSLLESLRSSSTRNPLIKEVRLL
;
A
#
# COMPACT_ATOMS: atom_id res chain seq x y z
N MET A 1 -5.55 5.66 -22.64
CA MET A 1 -5.02 6.94 -23.15
C MET A 1 -5.54 8.15 -22.37
N ILE A 2 -6.82 8.20 -21.99
CA ILE A 2 -7.39 9.36 -21.26
C ILE A 2 -6.76 9.55 -19.88
N ASP A 3 -6.25 8.51 -19.22
CA ASP A 3 -5.69 8.65 -17.86
C ASP A 3 -4.41 9.50 -17.76
N TYR A 4 -3.66 9.63 -18.85
CA TYR A 4 -2.41 10.38 -18.87
C TYR A 4 -2.68 11.89 -18.71
N GLY A 5 -2.03 12.52 -17.73
CA GLY A 5 -2.25 13.94 -17.43
C GLY A 5 -3.58 14.25 -16.74
N SER A 6 -4.36 13.24 -16.33
CA SER A 6 -5.66 13.39 -15.64
C SER A 6 -5.63 14.27 -14.39
N VAL A 7 -4.52 14.22 -13.65
CA VAL A 7 -4.26 15.08 -12.50
C VAL A 7 -4.30 16.58 -12.89
N VAL A 8 -3.79 16.89 -14.08
CA VAL A 8 -3.68 18.25 -14.62
C VAL A 8 -5.00 18.64 -15.26
N TYR A 9 -5.42 17.96 -16.34
CA TYR A 9 -6.62 18.35 -17.07
C TYR A 9 -7.91 18.10 -16.28
N GLY A 10 -7.88 17.29 -15.21
CA GLY A 10 -9.01 17.09 -14.31
C GLY A 10 -9.47 18.36 -13.59
N SER A 11 -8.70 19.46 -13.66
CA SER A 11 -9.14 20.78 -13.21
C SER A 11 -9.99 21.53 -14.26
N ALA A 12 -10.12 21.01 -15.48
CA ALA A 12 -10.87 21.66 -16.55
C ALA A 12 -12.35 21.82 -16.18
N ARG A 13 -13.03 22.79 -16.83
CA ARG A 13 -14.46 23.01 -16.60
C ARG A 13 -15.26 21.75 -16.94
N PRO A 14 -16.37 21.49 -16.23
CA PRO A 14 -17.22 20.31 -16.47
C PRO A 14 -17.68 20.16 -17.92
N SER A 15 -17.89 21.28 -18.65
CA SER A 15 -18.24 21.27 -20.07
C SER A 15 -17.20 20.59 -20.96
N TYR A 16 -15.90 20.77 -20.68
CA TYR A 16 -14.82 20.10 -21.41
C TYR A 16 -14.71 18.62 -21.00
N LEU A 17 -14.85 18.32 -19.71
CA LEU A 17 -14.79 16.95 -19.21
C LEU A 17 -15.93 16.07 -19.77
N LYS A 18 -17.14 16.63 -19.91
CA LYS A 18 -18.29 15.94 -20.53
C LYS A 18 -18.01 15.45 -21.96
N ARG A 19 -17.16 16.16 -22.72
CA ARG A 19 -16.78 15.71 -24.07
C ARG A 19 -15.96 14.41 -24.03
N LEU A 20 -15.12 14.24 -23.00
CA LEU A 20 -14.37 13.00 -22.79
C LEU A 20 -15.29 11.87 -22.34
N ASP A 21 -16.28 12.17 -21.50
CA ASP A 21 -17.26 11.17 -21.05
C ASP A 21 -18.03 10.60 -22.24
N TYR A 22 -18.45 11.44 -23.21
CA TYR A 22 -19.09 10.97 -24.44
C TYR A 22 -18.23 9.97 -25.22
N VAL A 23 -16.95 10.29 -25.44
CA VAL A 23 -16.00 9.41 -26.14
C VAL A 23 -15.84 8.08 -25.39
N HIS A 24 -15.73 8.12 -24.06
CA HIS A 24 -15.60 6.93 -23.23
C HIS A 24 -16.86 6.05 -23.26
N HIS A 25 -18.06 6.64 -23.14
CA HIS A 25 -19.31 5.88 -23.22
C HIS A 25 -19.51 5.26 -24.60
N GLN A 26 -19.17 6.00 -25.67
CA GLN A 26 -19.26 5.48 -27.03
C GLN A 26 -18.31 4.30 -27.23
N ALA A 27 -17.08 4.38 -26.70
CA ALA A 27 -16.13 3.27 -26.75
C ALA A 27 -16.67 2.03 -26.01
N LEU A 28 -17.19 2.19 -24.80
CA LEU A 28 -17.78 1.07 -24.04
C LEU A 28 -18.94 0.43 -24.80
N ARG A 29 -19.82 1.22 -25.42
CA ARG A 29 -20.93 0.68 -26.23
C ARG A 29 -20.43 -0.15 -27.40
N LEU A 30 -19.42 0.35 -28.13
CA LEU A 30 -18.84 -0.38 -29.26
C LEU A 30 -18.16 -1.67 -28.81
N SER A 31 -17.40 -1.62 -27.73
CA SER A 31 -16.70 -2.80 -27.18
C SER A 31 -17.67 -3.87 -26.65
N LEU A 32 -18.78 -3.47 -26.03
CA LEU A 32 -19.79 -4.39 -25.49
C LEU A 32 -20.85 -4.81 -26.53
N GLY A 33 -20.89 -4.19 -27.72
CA GLY A 33 -22.00 -4.36 -28.66
C GLY A 33 -23.34 -3.83 -28.12
N ALA A 34 -23.32 -2.90 -27.16
CA ALA A 34 -24.51 -2.40 -26.49
C ALA A 34 -25.29 -1.42 -27.38
N PHE A 35 -26.62 -1.38 -27.20
CA PHE A 35 -27.47 -0.41 -27.88
C PHE A 35 -27.04 1.03 -27.60
N ARG A 36 -27.33 1.94 -28.54
CA ARG A 36 -27.07 3.39 -28.36
C ARG A 36 -27.83 3.99 -27.18
N THR A 37 -28.95 3.39 -26.79
CA THR A 37 -29.83 3.81 -25.70
C THR A 37 -29.53 3.13 -24.36
N SER A 38 -28.59 2.17 -24.30
CA SER A 38 -28.28 1.48 -23.04
C SER A 38 -27.89 2.47 -21.94
N PRO A 39 -28.37 2.31 -20.69
CA PRO A 39 -28.00 3.20 -19.60
C PRO A 39 -26.49 3.16 -19.28
N ILE A 40 -25.90 4.32 -18.97
CA ILE A 40 -24.46 4.42 -18.61
C ILE A 40 -24.09 3.55 -17.39
N PRO A 41 -24.87 3.51 -16.30
CA PRO A 41 -24.54 2.65 -15.16
C PRO A 41 -24.47 1.17 -15.54
N SER A 42 -25.33 0.70 -16.45
CA SER A 42 -25.31 -0.67 -16.96
C SER A 42 -24.04 -0.94 -17.78
N LEU A 43 -23.56 0.02 -18.58
CA LEU A 43 -22.31 -0.13 -19.33
C LEU A 43 -21.10 -0.28 -18.38
N TYR A 44 -21.04 0.50 -17.30
CA TYR A 44 -19.97 0.40 -16.32
C TYR A 44 -19.97 -0.94 -15.59
N ALA A 45 -21.17 -1.42 -15.19
CA ALA A 45 -21.31 -2.71 -14.53
C ALA A 45 -20.88 -3.86 -15.46
N GLU A 46 -21.34 -3.85 -16.71
CA GLU A 46 -21.06 -4.91 -17.68
C GLU A 46 -19.59 -4.92 -18.13
N ALA A 47 -18.99 -3.75 -18.36
CA ALA A 47 -17.59 -3.64 -18.74
C ALA A 47 -16.62 -3.81 -17.55
N PHE A 48 -17.12 -3.90 -16.32
CA PHE A 48 -16.31 -3.81 -15.10
C PHE A 48 -15.39 -2.57 -15.07
N GLU A 49 -15.90 -1.44 -15.57
CA GLU A 49 -15.13 -0.20 -15.75
C GLU A 49 -15.74 0.95 -14.93
N PRO A 50 -14.97 1.64 -14.08
CA PRO A 50 -15.46 2.80 -13.35
C PRO A 50 -15.62 4.04 -14.25
N SER A 51 -16.43 4.99 -13.80
CA SER A 51 -16.59 6.28 -14.49
C SER A 51 -15.25 7.03 -14.63
N LEU A 52 -15.12 7.84 -15.70
CA LEU A 52 -13.93 8.68 -15.86
C LEU A 52 -13.70 9.63 -14.67
N SER A 53 -14.75 10.09 -13.99
CA SER A 53 -14.59 10.91 -12.78
C SER A 53 -13.89 10.14 -11.68
N SER A 54 -14.39 8.96 -11.36
CA SER A 54 -13.80 8.08 -10.34
C SER A 54 -12.35 7.71 -10.68
N ARG A 55 -12.05 7.48 -11.97
CA ARG A 55 -10.67 7.23 -12.44
C ARG A 55 -9.76 8.43 -12.21
N ARG A 56 -10.21 9.64 -12.57
CA ARG A 56 -9.46 10.90 -12.33
C ARG A 56 -9.23 11.13 -10.84
N ASP A 57 -10.23 10.88 -9.99
CA ASP A 57 -10.11 11.03 -8.55
C ASP A 57 -9.09 10.04 -7.99
N LYS A 58 -9.16 8.75 -8.38
CA LYS A 58 -8.18 7.72 -7.99
C LYS A 58 -6.74 8.11 -8.37
N LEU A 59 -6.54 8.57 -9.60
CA LEU A 59 -5.22 8.99 -10.09
C LEU A 59 -4.73 10.26 -9.38
N SER A 60 -5.63 11.20 -9.12
CA SER A 60 -5.34 12.43 -8.39
C SER A 60 -4.96 12.14 -6.94
N PHE A 61 -5.68 11.26 -6.25
CA PHE A 61 -5.30 10.83 -4.89
C PHE A 61 -3.97 10.09 -4.87
N SER A 62 -3.73 9.19 -5.82
CA SER A 62 -2.44 8.48 -5.93
C SER A 62 -1.29 9.47 -6.08
N TYR A 63 -1.47 10.52 -6.89
CA TYR A 63 -0.48 11.57 -7.05
C TYR A 63 -0.33 12.46 -5.80
N TYR A 64 -1.45 12.82 -5.17
CA TYR A 64 -1.49 13.62 -3.95
C TYR A 64 -0.68 12.94 -2.83
N PHE A 65 -0.94 11.67 -2.56
CA PHE A 65 -0.20 10.91 -1.54
C PHE A 65 1.26 10.68 -1.93
N ARG A 66 1.57 10.51 -3.22
CA ARG A 66 2.96 10.43 -3.70
C ARG A 66 3.75 11.72 -3.45
N ILE A 67 3.12 12.89 -3.57
CA ILE A 67 3.76 14.16 -3.22
C ILE A 67 4.00 14.23 -1.71
N LEU A 68 3.01 13.81 -0.91
CA LEU A 68 3.12 13.83 0.55
C LEU A 68 4.15 12.86 1.11
N SER A 69 4.35 11.70 0.46
CA SER A 69 5.31 10.69 0.90
C SER A 69 6.76 11.01 0.56
N ASN A 70 7.04 12.05 -0.23
CA ASN A 70 8.39 12.45 -0.61
C ASN A 70 8.67 13.86 -0.10
N ASP A 71 9.50 13.95 0.95
CA ASP A 71 9.82 15.23 1.60
C ASP A 71 10.56 16.21 0.69
N LYS A 72 11.30 15.71 -0.30
CA LYS A 72 12.04 16.52 -1.27
C LYS A 72 11.19 16.90 -2.50
N HIS A 73 9.90 16.55 -2.53
CA HIS A 73 9.07 16.84 -3.69
C HIS A 73 8.79 18.36 -3.81
N PRO A 74 9.04 18.99 -4.97
CA PRO A 74 8.96 20.45 -5.11
C PRO A 74 7.55 21.03 -4.82
N LEU A 75 6.50 20.27 -5.12
CA LEU A 75 5.12 20.68 -4.86
C LEU A 75 4.64 20.46 -3.41
N ARG A 76 5.44 19.81 -2.56
CA ARG A 76 5.00 19.41 -1.21
C ARG A 76 4.71 20.61 -0.32
N GLY A 77 5.59 21.62 -0.33
CA GLY A 77 5.39 22.87 0.41
C GLY A 77 4.09 23.57 0.01
N THR A 78 3.85 23.74 -1.30
CA THR A 78 2.63 24.35 -1.84
C THR A 78 1.37 23.55 -1.52
N LEU A 79 1.47 22.22 -1.43
CA LEU A 79 0.35 21.34 -1.11
C LEU A 79 -0.06 21.44 0.36
N LEU A 80 0.92 21.58 1.26
CA LEU A 80 0.69 21.77 2.69
C LEU A 80 0.25 23.19 3.02
N ASN A 81 0.82 24.18 2.34
CA ASN A 81 0.56 25.59 2.57
C ASN A 81 -0.88 25.96 2.18
N GLY A 82 -1.71 26.23 3.19
CA GLY A 82 -3.13 26.58 3.03
C GLY A 82 -3.40 28.08 2.88
N ASN A 83 -2.37 28.93 2.80
CA ASN A 83 -2.53 30.38 2.86
C ASN A 83 -3.47 30.93 1.78
N ASN A 84 -3.47 30.33 0.59
CA ASN A 84 -4.31 30.77 -0.52
C ASN A 84 -5.73 30.19 -0.50
N ASN A 85 -6.05 29.25 0.40
CA ASN A 85 -7.36 28.59 0.43
C ASN A 85 -8.48 29.59 0.64
N ARG A 86 -8.27 30.60 1.51
CA ARG A 86 -9.24 31.67 1.76
C ARG A 86 -9.55 32.48 0.49
N LEU A 87 -8.53 32.76 -0.32
CA LEU A 87 -8.68 33.54 -1.56
C LEU A 87 -9.49 32.77 -2.61
N PHE A 88 -9.25 31.46 -2.75
CA PHE A 88 -10.03 30.61 -3.65
C PHE A 88 -11.46 30.42 -3.17
N ASN A 89 -11.67 30.26 -1.86
CA ASN A 89 -13.02 30.15 -1.27
C ASN A 89 -13.84 31.45 -1.45
N ALA A 90 -13.18 32.61 -1.45
CA ALA A 90 -13.82 33.90 -1.73
C ALA A 90 -14.13 34.12 -3.22
N ARG A 91 -13.57 33.31 -4.13
CA ARG A 91 -13.75 33.43 -5.59
C ARG A 91 -14.11 32.07 -6.21
N PRO A 92 -15.36 31.59 -6.05
CA PRO A 92 -15.76 30.25 -6.49
C PRO A 92 -15.68 30.04 -8.01
N SER A 93 -15.66 31.10 -8.81
CA SER A 93 -15.45 31.04 -10.26
C SER A 93 -14.04 30.61 -10.66
N CYS A 94 -13.06 30.74 -9.76
CA CYS A 94 -11.68 30.34 -9.97
C CYS A 94 -11.46 28.90 -9.51
N ILE A 95 -11.29 27.96 -10.44
CA ILE A 95 -9.96 27.32 -10.60
C ILE A 95 -9.18 26.93 -9.34
N PRO A 96 -9.68 26.20 -8.30
CA PRO A 96 -8.86 25.93 -7.13
C PRO A 96 -7.62 25.10 -7.48
N HIS A 97 -6.51 25.41 -6.82
CA HIS A 97 -5.26 24.66 -7.00
C HIS A 97 -5.42 23.19 -6.56
N PHE A 98 -4.51 22.34 -7.03
CA PHE A 98 -4.59 20.89 -6.85
C PHE A 98 -4.76 20.46 -5.39
N GLY A 99 -4.01 21.05 -4.46
CA GLY A 99 -4.10 20.71 -3.03
C GLY A 99 -5.47 20.97 -2.43
N LEU A 100 -6.07 22.12 -2.72
CA LEU A 100 -7.41 22.44 -2.23
C LEU A 100 -8.47 21.52 -2.84
N ARG A 101 -8.36 21.20 -4.13
CA ARG A 101 -9.25 20.23 -4.79
C ARG A 101 -9.19 18.86 -4.13
N MET A 102 -7.99 18.36 -3.85
CA MET A 102 -7.82 17.05 -3.22
C MET A 102 -8.39 17.05 -1.81
N ARG A 103 -8.12 18.07 -0.98
CA ARG A 103 -8.67 18.17 0.37
C ARG A 103 -10.21 18.18 0.39
N ASN A 104 -10.84 18.84 -0.59
CA ASN A 104 -12.31 18.90 -0.66
C ASN A 104 -12.97 17.57 -1.05
N ILE A 105 -12.26 16.70 -1.79
CA ILE A 105 -12.79 15.39 -2.23
C ILE A 105 -12.37 14.29 -1.25
N LEU A 106 -11.27 14.49 -0.51
CA LEU A 106 -10.72 13.51 0.41
C LEU A 106 -11.73 13.22 1.53
N PRO A 107 -12.03 11.95 1.85
CA PRO A 107 -12.89 11.63 2.98
C PRO A 107 -12.32 12.13 4.31
N ASP A 108 -13.19 12.47 5.25
CA ASP A 108 -12.81 12.91 6.61
C ASP A 108 -11.90 11.90 7.33
N THR A 109 -12.02 10.62 7.02
CA THR A 109 -11.17 9.55 7.58
C THR A 109 -9.70 9.69 7.25
N PHE A 110 -9.34 10.37 6.15
CA PHE A 110 -7.95 10.61 5.78
C PHE A 110 -7.44 11.98 6.26
N HIS A 111 -8.30 12.82 6.82
CA HIS A 111 -7.88 14.08 7.42
C HIS A 111 -7.10 13.79 8.71
N GLY A 112 -5.81 14.16 8.72
CA GLY A 112 -4.91 13.92 9.85
C GLY A 112 -4.12 12.61 9.80
N VAL A 113 -4.29 11.78 8.75
CA VAL A 113 -3.43 10.63 8.53
C VAL A 113 -2.01 11.11 8.24
N LYS A 114 -1.05 10.70 9.09
CA LYS A 114 0.37 10.91 8.83
C LYS A 114 0.80 9.97 7.71
N VAL A 115 1.15 10.56 6.57
CA VAL A 115 1.72 9.83 5.44
C VAL A 115 3.15 9.46 5.78
N HIS A 116 3.47 8.17 5.72
CA HIS A 116 4.84 7.70 5.89
C HIS A 116 5.72 8.27 4.78
N THR A 117 6.81 8.93 5.16
CA THR A 117 7.75 9.55 4.23
C THR A 117 8.76 8.50 3.81
N THR A 118 8.71 8.15 2.53
CA THR A 118 9.71 7.29 1.91
C THR A 118 10.78 8.22 1.36
N ASP A 119 11.83 8.46 2.13
CA ASP A 119 13.04 8.99 1.50
C ASP A 119 13.51 7.93 0.51
N PHE A 120 13.59 8.30 -0.77
CA PHE A 120 14.22 7.43 -1.76
C PHE A 120 15.62 7.16 -1.25
N CYS A 121 15.84 5.94 -0.76
CA CYS A 121 17.11 5.58 -0.17
C CYS A 121 18.18 5.79 -1.23
N GLY A 122 19.23 6.55 -0.89
CA GLY A 122 20.30 6.89 -1.82
C GLY A 122 21.15 5.70 -2.26
N HIS A 123 20.84 4.50 -1.74
CA HIS A 123 21.51 3.28 -2.08
C HIS A 123 20.98 2.76 -3.43
N PRO A 124 21.89 2.45 -4.35
CA PRO A 124 21.50 1.88 -5.62
C PRO A 124 20.94 0.46 -5.46
N PRO A 125 20.12 -0.02 -6.41
CA PRO A 125 19.42 -1.30 -6.30
C PRO A 125 20.34 -2.53 -6.19
N TRP A 126 21.63 -2.40 -6.51
CA TRP A 126 22.62 -3.48 -6.38
C TRP A 126 23.24 -3.61 -4.97
N MET A 127 22.87 -2.73 -4.03
CA MET A 127 23.25 -2.83 -2.61
C MET A 127 22.18 -3.54 -1.75
N GLU A 128 21.12 -4.08 -2.35
CA GLU A 128 20.08 -4.81 -1.59
C GLU A 128 20.65 -6.12 -1.00
N ASN A 129 20.38 -6.35 0.28
CA ASN A 129 20.76 -7.59 0.96
C ASN A 129 20.04 -8.80 0.34
N SER A 130 20.79 -9.87 0.06
CA SER A 130 20.19 -11.13 -0.38
C SER A 130 19.50 -11.81 0.80
N ILE A 131 18.17 -11.74 0.86
CA ILE A 131 17.38 -12.45 1.87
C ILE A 131 17.23 -13.90 1.42
N SER A 132 17.86 -14.82 2.15
CA SER A 132 17.56 -16.26 2.05
C SER A 132 16.55 -16.63 3.13
N TYR A 133 15.51 -17.39 2.76
CA TYR A 133 14.57 -17.98 3.70
C TYR A 133 14.64 -19.49 3.60
N ILE A 134 14.30 -20.15 4.71
CA ILE A 134 14.25 -21.60 4.81
C ILE A 134 12.79 -21.98 5.01
N ASN A 135 12.24 -22.84 4.15
CA ASN A 135 10.92 -23.41 4.34
C ASN A 135 11.03 -24.90 4.67
N PRO A 136 11.17 -25.27 5.96
CA PRO A 136 11.24 -26.68 6.36
C PRO A 136 9.93 -27.44 6.07
N PHE A 137 8.82 -26.72 5.85
CA PHE A 137 7.51 -27.30 5.60
C PHE A 137 7.15 -27.42 4.11
N GLY A 138 8.06 -27.08 3.18
CA GLY A 138 7.74 -26.96 1.75
C GLY A 138 7.16 -28.21 1.09
N ASN A 139 7.42 -29.39 1.64
CA ASN A 139 6.94 -30.68 1.13
C ASN A 139 5.61 -31.13 1.75
N PHE A 140 5.02 -30.35 2.66
CA PHE A 140 3.79 -30.69 3.36
C PHE A 140 2.61 -29.86 2.85
N THR A 141 1.50 -30.52 2.54
CA THR A 141 0.20 -29.90 2.22
C THR A 141 -0.64 -29.79 3.49
N LYS A 142 -1.41 -28.70 3.64
CA LYS A 142 -2.29 -28.49 4.82
C LYS A 142 -3.31 -29.61 5.03
N SER A 143 -3.69 -30.34 3.98
CA SER A 143 -4.67 -31.44 4.03
C SER A 143 -4.08 -32.75 4.54
N ASP A 144 -2.79 -33.00 4.32
CA ASP A 144 -2.19 -34.33 4.49
C ASP A 144 -1.24 -34.40 5.70
N SER A 145 -0.94 -33.25 6.32
CA SER A 145 0.03 -33.15 7.43
C SER A 145 -0.59 -33.43 8.79
N ILE A 146 -0.08 -34.45 9.50
CA ILE A 146 -0.40 -34.72 10.91
C ILE A 146 0.27 -33.66 11.79
N ASN A 147 -0.51 -32.98 12.64
CA ASN A 147 -0.02 -31.91 13.52
C ASN A 147 1.20 -32.31 14.37
N SER A 148 1.26 -33.55 14.87
CA SER A 148 2.39 -34.03 15.66
C SER A 148 3.71 -34.05 14.89
N VAL A 149 3.66 -34.35 13.59
CA VAL A 149 4.84 -34.33 12.70
C VAL A 149 5.32 -32.90 12.50
N LEU A 150 4.40 -31.95 12.26
CA LEU A 150 4.74 -30.53 12.10
C LEU A 150 5.37 -29.95 13.37
N ILE A 151 4.81 -30.27 14.54
CA ILE A 151 5.36 -29.83 15.83
C ILE A 151 6.76 -30.42 16.04
N SER A 152 6.95 -31.72 15.75
CA SER A 152 8.25 -32.38 15.86
C SER A 152 9.30 -31.72 14.96
N LEU A 153 8.95 -31.46 13.70
CA LEU A 153 9.83 -30.81 12.73
C LEU A 153 10.18 -29.37 13.16
N PHE A 154 9.20 -28.61 13.64
CA PHE A 154 9.45 -27.27 14.18
C PHE A 154 10.39 -27.31 15.38
N ASN A 155 10.19 -28.24 16.31
CA ASN A 155 11.04 -28.40 17.49
C ASN A 155 12.47 -28.79 17.11
N GLN A 156 12.65 -29.70 16.14
CA GLN A 156 13.96 -30.05 15.60
C GLN A 156 14.66 -28.83 14.99
N HIS A 157 13.93 -28.05 14.20
CA HIS A 157 14.44 -26.80 13.63
C HIS A 157 14.82 -25.77 14.73
N ARG A 158 13.98 -25.62 15.77
CA ARG A 158 14.28 -24.77 16.93
C ARG A 158 15.52 -25.22 17.69
N GLN A 159 15.74 -26.53 17.82
CA GLN A 159 16.93 -27.08 18.46
C GLN A 159 18.19 -26.79 17.63
N PHE A 160 18.12 -26.92 16.31
CA PHE A 160 19.23 -26.57 15.42
C PHE A 160 19.62 -25.09 15.53
N TYR A 161 18.62 -24.20 15.60
CA TYR A 161 18.80 -22.75 15.76
C TYR A 161 18.67 -22.29 17.22
N GLN A 162 19.05 -23.11 18.20
CA GLN A 162 18.91 -22.77 19.63
C GLN A 162 19.72 -21.53 20.04
N SER A 163 20.83 -21.24 19.34
CA SER A 163 21.66 -20.06 19.58
C SER A 163 21.09 -18.76 18.96
N TYR A 164 20.02 -18.87 18.17
CA TYR A 164 19.33 -17.73 17.56
C TYR A 164 18.09 -17.39 18.37
N GLN A 165 17.95 -16.11 18.69
CA GLN A 165 16.77 -15.57 19.34
C GLN A 165 15.57 -15.68 18.39
N PRO A 166 14.50 -16.39 18.78
CA PRO A 166 13.31 -16.50 17.95
C PRO A 166 12.50 -15.20 18.01
N VAL A 167 12.05 -14.76 16.84
CA VAL A 167 11.13 -13.64 16.68
C VAL A 167 9.97 -14.12 15.81
N PHE A 168 8.76 -14.09 16.36
CA PHE A 168 7.55 -14.50 15.63
C PHE A 168 6.77 -13.26 15.27
N THR A 169 6.36 -13.13 14.02
CA THR A 169 5.61 -11.96 13.52
C THR A 169 4.24 -12.38 13.03
N ASP A 170 3.23 -11.54 13.26
CA ASP A 170 1.87 -11.77 12.78
C ASP A 170 1.18 -10.42 12.47
N GLY A 171 0.44 -10.36 11.36
CA GLY A 171 -0.31 -9.21 10.90
C GLY A 171 -1.78 -9.55 10.66
N SER A 172 -2.67 -9.02 11.51
CA SER A 172 -4.09 -9.35 11.44
C SER A 172 -4.97 -8.18 10.96
N LYS A 173 -6.05 -8.53 10.27
CA LYS A 173 -7.11 -7.60 9.86
C LYS A 173 -8.49 -8.17 10.19
N SER A 174 -9.28 -7.36 10.88
CA SER A 174 -10.72 -7.52 11.05
C SER A 174 -11.46 -6.41 10.28
N LEU A 175 -12.80 -6.37 10.37
CA LEU A 175 -13.63 -5.44 9.61
C LEU A 175 -13.18 -3.97 9.75
N ASN A 176 -12.94 -3.52 10.99
CA ASN A 176 -12.61 -2.13 11.32
C ASN A 176 -11.25 -1.95 12.01
N HIS A 177 -10.52 -3.05 12.23
CA HIS A 177 -9.28 -3.05 13.00
C HIS A 177 -8.19 -3.77 12.23
N VAL A 178 -7.01 -3.17 12.18
CA VAL A 178 -5.80 -3.79 11.64
C VAL A 178 -4.71 -3.61 12.67
N GLY A 179 -3.92 -4.66 12.88
CA GLY A 179 -2.79 -4.62 13.79
C GLY A 179 -1.66 -5.50 13.29
N CYS A 180 -0.48 -5.24 13.82
CA CYS A 180 0.66 -6.12 13.66
C CYS A 180 1.31 -6.33 15.02
N ALA A 181 1.89 -7.50 15.23
CA ALA A 181 2.61 -7.81 16.45
C ALA A 181 3.83 -8.66 16.16
N PHE A 182 4.78 -8.62 17.08
CA PHE A 182 5.83 -9.62 17.14
C PHE A 182 6.06 -10.08 18.58
N PHE A 183 6.51 -11.31 18.70
CA PHE A 183 6.85 -11.94 19.97
C PHE A 183 8.32 -12.33 19.98
N THR A 184 9.04 -11.92 21.02
CA THR A 184 10.43 -12.33 21.24
C THR A 184 10.79 -12.31 22.72
N ASN A 185 11.59 -13.29 23.17
CA ASN A 185 12.03 -13.43 24.57
C ASN A 185 10.92 -13.28 25.64
N GLY A 186 9.71 -13.78 25.38
CA GLY A 186 8.59 -13.68 26.33
C GLY A 186 7.84 -12.34 26.29
N HIS A 187 8.28 -11.39 25.47
CA HIS A 187 7.63 -10.10 25.28
C HIS A 187 6.78 -10.10 24.00
N ILE A 188 5.55 -9.59 24.12
CA ILE A 188 4.66 -9.33 22.99
C ILE A 188 4.65 -7.82 22.78
N ILE A 189 5.03 -7.39 21.58
CA ILE A 189 4.95 -5.98 21.16
C ILE A 189 3.94 -5.91 20.03
N SER A 190 2.93 -5.05 20.17
CA SER A 190 1.86 -4.90 19.19
C SER A 190 1.60 -3.44 18.83
N TYR A 191 1.23 -3.21 17.58
CA TYR A 191 0.94 -1.88 17.03
C TYR A 191 -0.41 -1.89 16.34
N LYS A 192 -1.20 -0.84 16.60
CA LYS A 192 -2.46 -0.59 15.90
C LYS A 192 -2.17 0.14 14.59
N LEU A 193 -2.67 -0.41 13.48
CA LEU A 193 -2.52 0.17 12.15
C LEU A 193 -3.85 0.82 11.71
N HIS A 194 -3.79 1.59 10.62
CA HIS A 194 -4.98 2.20 10.05
C HIS A 194 -5.94 1.12 9.49
N SER A 195 -7.25 1.32 9.60
CA SER A 195 -8.27 0.32 9.19
C SER A 195 -8.22 -0.06 7.70
N PHE A 196 -7.76 0.86 6.85
CA PHE A 196 -7.57 0.62 5.42
C PHE A 196 -6.32 -0.19 5.06
N THR A 197 -5.42 -0.45 6.02
CA THR A 197 -4.23 -1.28 5.79
C THR A 197 -4.64 -2.69 5.36
N SER A 198 -3.93 -3.28 4.40
CA SER A 198 -4.19 -4.66 3.97
C SER A 198 -3.52 -5.67 4.90
N VAL A 199 -4.01 -6.91 4.93
CA VAL A 199 -3.36 -8.03 5.66
C VAL A 199 -1.89 -8.15 5.25
N PHE A 200 -1.63 -8.11 3.95
CA PHE A 200 -0.28 -8.15 3.42
C PHE A 200 0.61 -7.00 3.94
N SER A 201 0.06 -5.79 4.04
CA SER A 201 0.83 -4.65 4.55
C SER A 201 1.06 -4.79 6.06
N SER A 202 0.09 -5.30 6.82
CA SER A 202 0.25 -5.53 8.26
C SER A 202 1.35 -6.54 8.56
N GLU A 203 1.42 -7.62 7.79
CA GLU A 203 2.51 -8.61 7.85
C GLU A 203 3.88 -7.97 7.62
N ILE A 204 4.03 -7.15 6.57
CA ILE A 204 5.29 -6.46 6.28
C ILE A 204 5.66 -5.52 7.43
N THR A 205 4.70 -4.75 7.97
CA THR A 205 4.97 -3.90 9.13
C THR A 205 5.35 -4.68 10.38
N ALA A 206 4.81 -5.89 10.59
CA ALA A 206 5.20 -6.75 11.71
C ALA A 206 6.71 -7.10 11.62
N VAL A 207 7.16 -7.50 10.43
CA VAL A 207 8.58 -7.78 10.15
C VAL A 207 9.43 -6.52 10.30
N TYR A 208 8.96 -5.38 9.79
CA TYR A 208 9.68 -4.11 9.91
C TYR A 208 9.92 -3.73 11.38
N PHE A 209 8.90 -3.79 12.24
CA PHE A 209 9.07 -3.48 13.66
C PHE A 209 9.94 -4.52 14.38
N ALA A 210 9.84 -5.80 14.01
CA ALA A 210 10.72 -6.84 14.53
C ALA A 210 12.20 -6.59 14.18
N LEU A 211 12.50 -6.20 12.95
CA LEU A 211 13.86 -5.86 12.52
C LEU A 211 14.39 -4.61 13.22
N LYS A 212 13.56 -3.56 13.36
CA LYS A 212 13.93 -2.39 14.15
C LYS A 212 14.25 -2.73 15.60
N TYR A 213 13.45 -3.60 16.21
CA TYR A 213 13.71 -4.07 17.56
C TYR A 213 15.03 -4.83 17.68
N ILE A 214 15.36 -5.69 16.69
CA ILE A 214 16.62 -6.42 16.61
C ILE A 214 17.82 -5.46 16.52
N ASP A 215 17.71 -4.44 15.68
CA ASP A 215 18.74 -3.41 15.49
C ASP A 215 18.93 -2.57 16.76
N GLU A 216 17.85 -2.04 17.35
CA GLU A 216 17.87 -1.22 18.56
C GLU A 216 18.42 -1.96 19.80
N HIS A 217 18.25 -3.28 19.87
CA HIS A 217 18.73 -4.12 20.98
C HIS A 217 20.05 -4.85 20.64
N GLU A 218 20.68 -4.53 19.51
CA GLU A 218 21.94 -5.12 19.03
C GLU A 218 21.94 -6.66 19.03
N ILE A 219 20.81 -7.27 18.66
CA ILE A 219 20.65 -8.73 18.67
C ILE A 219 21.42 -9.33 17.49
N ARG A 220 22.60 -9.89 17.77
CA ARG A 220 23.51 -10.41 16.72
C ARG A 220 23.02 -11.67 15.99
N LYS A 221 22.20 -12.50 16.64
CA LYS A 221 21.70 -13.76 16.08
C LYS A 221 20.22 -13.90 16.36
N SER A 222 19.41 -13.57 15.37
CA SER A 222 17.95 -13.69 15.40
C SER A 222 17.45 -14.57 14.26
N ILE A 223 16.35 -15.26 14.49
CA ILE A 223 15.61 -15.98 13.44
C ILE A 223 14.17 -15.53 13.46
N LEU A 224 13.70 -15.04 12.31
CA LEU A 224 12.37 -14.49 12.16
C LEU A 224 11.43 -15.54 11.55
N TYR A 225 10.29 -15.74 12.18
CA TYR A 225 9.25 -16.67 11.77
C TYR A 225 8.02 -15.89 11.35
N THR A 226 7.56 -16.13 10.12
CA THR A 226 6.32 -15.60 9.55
C THR A 226 5.58 -16.73 8.86
N ASP A 227 4.25 -16.69 8.90
CA ASP A 227 3.38 -17.61 8.16
C ASP A 227 2.93 -17.01 6.80
N SER A 228 3.35 -15.79 6.49
CA SER A 228 2.99 -15.08 5.26
C SER A 228 3.87 -15.48 4.08
N MET A 229 3.45 -16.51 3.34
CA MET A 229 4.13 -16.94 2.11
C MET A 229 4.25 -15.80 1.09
N SER A 230 3.20 -14.98 0.96
CA SER A 230 3.20 -13.81 0.07
C SER A 230 4.29 -12.78 0.41
N LEU A 231 4.60 -12.60 1.71
CA LEU A 231 5.68 -11.73 2.17
C LEU A 231 7.03 -12.31 1.78
N LEU A 232 7.25 -13.62 2.01
CA LEU A 232 8.49 -14.31 1.64
C LEU A 232 8.75 -14.25 0.13
N GLU A 233 7.75 -14.50 -0.70
CA GLU A 233 7.85 -14.39 -2.16
C GLU A 233 8.18 -12.95 -2.61
N SER A 234 7.58 -11.96 -1.95
CA SER A 234 7.83 -10.56 -2.26
C SER A 234 9.22 -10.10 -1.83
N LEU A 235 9.74 -10.62 -0.70
CA LEU A 235 11.13 -10.42 -0.27
C LEU A 235 12.14 -11.11 -1.20
N ARG A 236 11.75 -12.15 -1.93
CA ARG A 236 12.60 -12.78 -2.95
C ARG A 236 12.67 -11.98 -4.27
N SER A 237 11.63 -11.22 -4.60
CA SER A 237 11.53 -10.53 -5.89
C SER A 237 12.36 -9.23 -5.94
N SER A 238 13.42 -9.19 -6.73
CA SER A 238 14.29 -8.00 -6.90
C SER A 238 13.58 -6.77 -7.49
N SER A 239 12.35 -6.89 -8.00
CA SER A 239 11.64 -5.82 -8.72
C SER A 239 10.42 -5.26 -7.96
N THR A 240 10.38 -5.39 -6.64
CA THR A 240 9.24 -4.89 -5.86
C THR A 240 9.09 -3.37 -5.93
N ARG A 241 7.87 -2.91 -6.22
CA ARG A 241 7.50 -1.48 -6.16
C ARG A 241 6.97 -1.07 -4.79
N ASN A 242 6.79 -2.02 -3.87
CA ASN A 242 6.24 -1.73 -2.55
C ASN A 242 7.32 -1.06 -1.67
N PRO A 243 7.10 0.16 -1.18
CA PRO A 243 8.08 0.88 -0.37
C PRO A 243 8.40 0.17 0.95
N LEU A 244 7.41 -0.47 1.59
CA LEU A 244 7.64 -1.15 2.87
C LEU A 244 8.60 -2.34 2.74
N ILE A 245 8.52 -3.06 1.61
CA ILE A 245 9.44 -4.18 1.34
C ILE A 245 10.86 -3.65 1.11
N LYS A 246 11.00 -2.51 0.44
CA LYS A 246 12.31 -1.88 0.24
C LYS A 246 12.92 -1.45 1.56
N GLU A 247 12.13 -0.90 2.47
CA GLU A 247 12.61 -0.55 3.82
C GLU A 247 13.05 -1.79 4.60
N VAL A 248 12.28 -2.87 4.57
CA VAL A 248 12.63 -4.14 5.23
C VAL A 248 13.94 -4.74 4.68
N ARG A 249 14.27 -4.54 3.41
CA ARG A 249 15.53 -5.02 2.81
C ARG A 249 16.77 -4.23 3.20
N LEU A 250 16.58 -3.00 3.65
CA LEU A 250 17.65 -2.06 3.98
C LEU A 250 18.06 -2.11 5.45
N LEU A 251 17.20 -2.68 6.30
CA LEU A 251 17.50 -3.05 7.69
C LEU A 251 18.28 -4.38 7.70
#